data_AF-A0A364RD87-F1
#
_entry.id   AF-A0A364RD87-F1
#
_cell.length_a   1.000
_cell.length_b   1.000
_cell.length_c   1.000
_cell.angle_alpha   90.00
_cell.angle_beta   90.00
_cell.angle_gamma   90.00
#
_symmetry.space_group_name_H-M   'P 1'
#
loop_
_entity.id
_entity.type
_entity.pdbx_description
1 polymer ?
#
loop_
_entity_poly.entity_id
_entity_poly.type
_entity_poly.pdbx_seq_one_letter_code
_entity_poly.pdbx_strand_id
1 'polypeptide(L)' 'MNKNAMKSFYDFNTNSPSERQERYRQYPELSRFHIALREEMSEEEYQLFYQSEKEAVRRTNLIIPQRALKWKTA' A
#
# COMPACT_ATOMS: atom_id res chain seq x y z
N MET A 1 -18.90 10.57 -15.31
CA MET A 1 -17.68 10.54 -14.47
C MET A 1 -17.38 9.10 -14.11
N ASN A 2 -16.57 8.40 -14.91
CA ASN A 2 -16.14 7.04 -14.56
C ASN A 2 -14.67 7.09 -14.15
N LYS A 3 -14.43 6.99 -12.84
CA LYS A 3 -13.10 6.73 -12.29
C LYS A 3 -13.27 5.63 -11.26
N ASN A 4 -13.27 4.38 -11.71
CA ASN A 4 -12.84 3.27 -10.87
C ASN A 4 -11.37 3.53 -10.53
N ALA A 5 -11.11 4.42 -9.58
CA ALA A 5 -9.79 4.59 -9.02
C ALA A 5 -9.46 3.27 -8.34
N MET A 6 -8.49 2.54 -8.89
CA MET A 6 -8.00 1.30 -8.30
C MET A 6 -7.63 1.61 -6.85
N LYS A 7 -8.30 0.97 -5.89
CA LYS A 7 -8.08 1.20 -4.45
C LYS A 7 -6.60 0.99 -4.14
N SER A 8 -5.98 1.89 -3.37
CA SER A 8 -4.61 1.67 -2.90
C SER A 8 -4.56 0.47 -1.95
N PHE A 9 -3.38 -0.13 -1.80
CA PHE A 9 -3.15 -1.24 -0.87
C PHE A 9 -3.64 -0.93 0.57
N TYR A 10 -3.48 0.32 1.02
CA TYR A 10 -3.86 0.76 2.37
C TYR A 10 -5.32 1.22 2.51
N ASP A 11 -6.10 1.19 1.42
CA ASP A 11 -7.52 1.56 1.41
C ASP A 11 -8.43 0.37 1.72
N PHE A 12 -7.90 -0.86 1.69
CA PHE A 12 -8.66 -2.08 2.00
C PHE A 12 -8.86 -2.24 3.50
N ASN A 13 -10.08 -2.61 3.90
CA ASN A 13 -10.36 -2.94 5.29
C ASN A 13 -9.86 -4.35 5.64
N THR A 14 -8.75 -4.45 6.37
CA THR A 14 -8.16 -5.73 6.79
C THR A 14 -9.02 -6.51 7.79
N ASN A 15 -9.96 -5.84 8.47
CA ASN A 15 -10.91 -6.50 9.38
C ASN A 15 -12.05 -7.21 8.62
N SER A 16 -12.27 -6.85 7.35
CA SER A 16 -13.22 -7.54 6.48
C SER A 16 -12.54 -8.69 5.74
N PRO A 17 -12.97 -9.95 5.92
CA PRO A 17 -12.38 -11.09 5.22
C PRO A 17 -12.42 -10.95 3.70
N SER A 18 -13.51 -10.40 3.15
CA SER A 18 -13.68 -10.21 1.71
C SER A 18 -12.72 -9.17 1.14
N GLU A 19 -12.56 -8.03 1.82
CA GLU A 19 -11.60 -7.01 1.39
C GLU A 19 -10.15 -7.45 1.57
N ARG A 20 -9.87 -8.26 2.60
CA ARG A 20 -8.55 -8.86 2.78
C ARG A 20 -8.19 -9.79 1.62
N GLN A 21 -9.13 -10.63 1.18
CA GLN A 21 -8.96 -11.51 0.03
C GLN A 21 -8.79 -10.72 -1.26
N GLU A 22 -9.55 -9.64 -1.43
CA GLU A 22 -9.42 -8.77 -2.60
C GLU A 22 -8.07 -8.06 -2.63
N ARG A 23 -7.57 -7.57 -1.47
CA ARG A 23 -6.23 -7.01 -1.35
C ARG A 23 -5.16 -8.04 -1.75
N TYR A 24 -5.28 -9.29 -1.30
CA TYR A 24 -4.36 -10.36 -1.68
C TYR A 24 -4.36 -10.63 -3.19
N ARG A 25 -5.53 -10.56 -3.82
CA ARG A 25 -5.66 -10.74 -5.27
C ARG A 25 -5.06 -9.57 -6.05
N GLN A 26 -5.32 -8.33 -5.64
CA GLN A 26 -4.85 -7.13 -6.35
C GLN A 26 -3.38 -6.82 -6.10
N TYR A 27 -2.86 -7.16 -4.91
CA TYR A 27 -1.51 -6.83 -4.47
C TYR A 27 -0.80 -8.04 -3.83
N PRO A 28 -0.58 -9.13 -4.59
CA PRO A 28 -0.09 -10.39 -4.04
C PRO A 28 1.33 -10.30 -3.47
N GLU A 29 2.23 -9.57 -4.12
CA GLU A 29 3.63 -9.42 -3.65
C GLU A 29 3.71 -8.51 -2.43
N LEU A 30 3.09 -7.34 -2.47
CA LEU A 30 3.07 -6.40 -1.35
C LEU A 30 2.37 -7.01 -0.12
N SER A 31 1.31 -7.78 -0.34
CA SER A 31 0.68 -8.52 0.74
C SER A 31 1.60 -9.55 1.39
N ARG A 32 2.35 -10.33 0.59
CA ARG A 32 3.32 -11.30 1.10
C ARG A 32 4.43 -10.61 1.87
N PHE A 33 4.93 -9.49 1.37
CA PHE A 33 5.90 -8.66 2.06
C PHE A 33 5.41 -8.21 3.44
N HIS A 34 4.19 -7.67 3.55
CA HIS A 34 3.63 -7.26 4.84
C HIS A 34 3.36 -8.43 5.79
N ILE A 35 3.05 -9.63 5.28
CA ILE A 35 2.94 -10.84 6.10
C ILE A 35 4.31 -11.17 6.70
N ALA A 36 5.36 -11.27 5.87
CA ALA A 36 6.71 -11.57 6.32
C ALA A 36 7.24 -10.52 7.32
N LEU A 37 7.00 -9.23 7.08
CA LEU A 37 7.38 -8.17 8.02
C LEU A 37 6.73 -8.32 9.39
N ARG A 38 5.45 -8.69 9.43
CA ARG A 38 4.73 -8.88 10.69
C ARG A 38 5.23 -10.11 11.46
N GLU A 39 5.78 -11.10 10.77
CA GLU A 39 6.38 -12.29 11.40
C GLU A 39 7.77 -11.99 11.99
N GLU A 40 8.52 -11.06 11.39
CA GLU A 40 9.87 -10.66 11.83
C GLU A 40 9.86 -9.60 12.94
N MET A 41 8.88 -8.70 12.91
CA MET A 41 8.82 -7.54 13.80
C MET A 41 7.83 -7.75 14.96
N SER A 42 8.01 -7.04 16.07
CA SER A 42 6.94 -6.96 17.07
C SER A 42 5.70 -6.28 16.48
N GLU A 43 4.52 -6.57 17.05
CA GLU A 43 3.26 -5.98 16.58
C GLU A 43 3.32 -4.44 16.64
N GLU A 44 3.94 -3.87 17.68
CA GLU A 44 4.08 -2.42 17.84
C GLU A 44 4.95 -1.79 16.73
N GLU A 45 6.09 -2.40 16.43
CA GLU A 45 6.99 -1.93 15.37
C GLU A 45 6.34 -2.06 13.99
N TYR A 46 5.65 -3.18 13.72
CA TYR A 46 4.91 -3.37 12.48
C TYR A 46 3.81 -2.32 12.31
N GLN A 47 3.05 -2.01 13.37
CA GLN A 47 2.00 -0.98 13.31
C GLN A 47 2.60 0.40 13.00
N LEU A 48 3.72 0.76 13.64
CA LEU A 48 4.41 2.02 13.37
C LEU A 48 4.90 2.11 11.92
N PHE A 49 5.50 1.03 11.41
CA PHE A 49 5.90 0.92 10.01
C PHE A 49 4.71 1.09 9.06
N TYR A 50 3.63 0.33 9.29
CA TYR A 50 2.44 0.33 8.45
C TYR A 50 1.78 1.72 8.38
N GLN A 51 1.69 2.43 9.50
CA GLN A 51 1.16 3.81 9.51
C GLN A 51 2.07 4.77 8.74
N SER A 52 3.39 4.67 8.96
CA SER A 52 4.38 5.52 8.28
C SER A 52 4.34 5.35 6.76
N GLU A 53 4.26 4.10 6.28
CA GLU A 53 4.19 3.79 4.86
C GLU A 53 2.87 4.26 4.24
N LYS A 54 1.75 4.05 4.94
CA LYS A 54 0.44 4.57 4.53
C LYS A 54 0.44 6.09 4.38
N GLU A 55 1.03 6.81 5.32
CA GLU A 55 1.16 8.26 5.25
C GLU A 55 2.08 8.70 4.09
N ALA A 56 3.20 8.00 3.88
CA ALA A 56 4.11 8.27 2.78
C ALA A 56 3.41 8.13 1.42
N VAL A 57 2.66 7.04 1.20
CA VAL A 57 1.90 6.82 -0.04
C VAL A 57 0.83 7.89 -0.22
N ARG A 58 0.13 8.28 0.85
CA ARG A 58 -0.85 9.37 0.79
C ARG A 58 -0.20 10.69 0.35
N ARG A 59 0.96 11.03 0.90
CA ARG A 59 1.71 12.25 0.52
C ARG A 59 2.18 12.19 -0.93
N THR A 60 2.74 11.06 -1.36
CA THR A 60 3.18 10.87 -2.75
C THR A 60 2.02 10.99 -3.75
N ASN A 61 0.87 10.41 -3.44
CA ASN A 61 -0.33 10.53 -4.28
C ASN A 61 -0.89 11.97 -4.34
N LEU A 62 -0.61 12.80 -3.35
CA LEU A 62 -0.99 14.22 -3.32
C LEU A 62 0.04 15.14 -4.01
N ILE A 63 1.31 14.71 -4.08
CA ILE A 63 2.43 15.54 -4.58
C ILE A 63 2.75 15.27 -6.06
N ILE A 64 2.30 14.15 -6.64
CA ILE A 64 2.52 13.86 -8.07
C ILE A 64 1.29 14.25 -8.92
N PRO A 65 1.21 15.46 -9.50
CA PRO A 65 0.60 15.59 -10.81
C PRO A 65 1.48 14.78 -11.78
N GLN A 66 0.88 13.94 -12.62
CA GLN A 66 1.48 12.93 -13.51
C GLN A 66 2.53 13.42 -14.55
N ARG A 67 3.22 14.54 -14.36
CA ARG A 67 4.30 15.00 -15.23
C ARG A 67 5.67 14.78 -14.59
N ALA A 68 6.44 13.93 -15.28
CA ALA A 68 7.89 13.84 -15.22
C ALA A 68 8.51 13.09 -14.05
N LEU A 69 8.42 11.75 -14.08
CA LEU A 69 9.56 10.93 -13.67
C LEU A 69 10.06 10.15 -14.88
N LYS A 70 10.79 10.84 -15.77
CA LYS A 70 11.67 10.17 -16.73
C LYS A 70 12.94 9.83 -15.97
N TRP A 71 13.09 8.58 -15.55
CA TRP A 71 14.39 8.07 -15.10
C TRP A 71 15.36 8.20 -16.27
N LYS A 72 16.29 9.16 -16.19
CA LYS A 72 17.47 9.14 -17.04
C LYS A 72 18.44 8.15 -16.39
N THR A 73 18.55 6.97 -16.97
CA THR A 73 19.75 6.16 -16.81
C THR A 73 20.91 6.93 -17.43
N ALA A 74 21.98 7.11 -16.64
CA ALA A 74 23.25 7.65 -17.10
C ALA A 74 24.01 6.60 -17.92
#